data_AF-A0A9X7TWL8-F1
#
_entry.id   AF-A0A9X7TWL8-F1
#
_cell.length_a   1.000
_cell.length_b   1.000
_cell.length_c   1.000
_cell.angle_alpha   90.00
_cell.angle_beta   90.00
_cell.angle_gamma   90.00
#
_symmetry.space_group_name_H-M   'P 1'
#
loop_
_entity.id
_entity.type
_entity.pdbx_description
1 polymer ?
#
loop_
_entity_poly.entity_id
_entity_poly.type
_entity_poly.pdbx_seq_one_letter_code
_entity_poly.pdbx_strand_id
1 'polypeptide(L)'
;MFTAVYLANNINTDWRITFHYFNIAMAVMIATIFYQYLFTLINEVNDKREFLFILGIEFFLIILGLMLGYYVGIYFCIAAYIIGLILPIFLWEKFKSERVNFPHLVERVSLIVIIAFGEVIVNLANYFNSKTPLMYAAFLLLVLMFASYVLLSDKIINHHQISRGFVLMYSHIAIVISVLLMTVDTLYLNNKNVDHKFLYGLIIGTVALYYFSLIVNQVYSKKVCQFKKIEAITLLTIFIIGALILWLVKNSNFVGYDLLINMKSDLFLSFSNEKQKFFKLTLL
;
A
#
# COMPACT_ATOMS: atom_id res chain seq x y z
N MET A 1 -4.67 18.29 -9.89
CA MET A 1 -5.42 17.60 -10.97
C MET A 1 -4.82 17.85 -12.35
N PHE A 2 -4.56 19.10 -12.77
CA PHE A 2 -3.92 19.39 -14.06
C PHE A 2 -2.64 18.57 -14.32
N THR A 3 -1.73 18.54 -13.35
CA THR A 3 -0.46 17.81 -13.45
C THR A 3 -0.63 16.29 -13.61
N ALA A 4 -1.67 15.72 -12.99
CA ALA A 4 -1.99 14.29 -13.14
C ALA A 4 -2.54 13.98 -14.53
N VAL A 5 -3.38 14.86 -15.09
CA VAL A 5 -3.89 14.72 -16.47
C VAL A 5 -2.75 14.88 -17.49
N TYR A 6 -1.87 15.86 -17.26
CA TYR A 6 -0.66 16.04 -18.07
C TYR A 6 0.20 14.77 -18.06
N LEU A 7 0.40 14.18 -16.89
CA LEU A 7 1.17 12.94 -16.77
C LEU A 7 0.49 11.78 -17.50
N ALA A 8 -0.81 11.57 -17.28
CA ALA A 8 -1.57 10.47 -17.89
C ALA A 8 -1.51 10.51 -19.43
N ASN A 9 -1.54 11.70 -20.03
CA ASN A 9 -1.48 11.87 -21.49
C ASN A 9 -0.08 11.67 -22.08
N ASN A 10 0.97 11.76 -21.27
CA ASN A 10 2.36 11.67 -21.72
C ASN A 10 3.09 10.42 -21.21
N ILE A 11 2.42 9.55 -20.46
CA ILE A 11 2.95 8.23 -20.09
C ILE A 11 3.05 7.37 -21.35
N ASN A 12 4.26 6.88 -21.62
CA ASN A 12 4.54 5.96 -22.70
C ASN A 12 5.41 4.80 -22.20
N THR A 13 5.47 3.71 -22.96
CA THR A 13 6.25 2.52 -22.63
C THR A 13 7.76 2.76 -22.70
N ASP A 14 8.21 3.76 -23.46
CA ASP A 14 9.61 4.19 -23.46
C ASP A 14 9.89 5.15 -22.30
N TRP A 15 10.54 4.61 -21.26
CA TRP A 15 10.90 5.37 -20.06
C TRP A 15 11.80 6.58 -20.35
N ARG A 16 12.60 6.56 -21.42
CA ARG A 16 13.49 7.68 -21.77
C ARG A 16 12.70 8.95 -22.11
N ILE A 17 11.59 8.77 -22.81
CA ILE A 17 10.68 9.86 -23.18
C ILE A 17 9.85 10.26 -21.96
N THR A 18 9.27 9.26 -21.28
CA THR A 18 8.44 9.46 -20.08
C THR A 18 9.21 10.16 -18.96
N PHE A 19 10.53 9.97 -18.86
CA PHE A 19 11.38 10.60 -17.84
C PHE A 19 11.17 12.12 -17.75
N HIS A 20 11.18 12.83 -18.87
CA HIS A 20 11.04 14.30 -18.83
C HIS A 20 9.64 14.71 -18.39
N TYR A 21 8.61 14.13 -19.01
CA TYR A 21 7.22 14.42 -18.68
C TYR A 21 6.88 14.08 -17.22
N PHE A 22 7.35 12.93 -16.73
CA PHE A 22 7.16 12.49 -15.37
C PHE A 22 7.83 13.43 -14.37
N ASN A 23 9.12 13.72 -14.54
CA ASN A 23 9.84 14.53 -13.57
C ASN A 23 9.42 16.02 -13.60
N ILE A 24 8.98 16.56 -14.75
CA ILE A 24 8.36 17.89 -14.81
C ILE A 24 7.06 17.91 -14.01
N ALA A 25 6.21 16.89 -14.20
CA ALA A 25 4.96 16.77 -13.43
C ALA A 25 5.25 16.69 -11.92
N MET A 26 6.22 15.89 -11.51
CA MET A 26 6.65 15.78 -10.11
C MET A 26 7.19 17.11 -9.57
N ALA A 27 8.05 17.81 -10.32
CA ALA A 27 8.59 19.11 -9.92
C ALA A 27 7.48 20.14 -9.69
N VAL A 28 6.47 20.19 -10.55
CA VAL A 28 5.31 21.09 -10.38
C VAL A 28 4.47 20.71 -9.16
N MET A 29 4.25 19.41 -8.90
CA MET A 29 3.54 18.97 -7.68
C MET A 29 4.30 19.33 -6.40
N ILE A 30 5.62 19.12 -6.38
CA ILE A 30 6.45 19.48 -5.22
C ILE A 30 6.47 21.00 -5.05
N ALA A 31 6.61 21.78 -6.12
CA ALA A 31 6.59 23.23 -6.07
C ALA A 31 5.26 23.78 -5.53
N THR A 32 4.12 23.19 -5.92
CA THR A 32 2.81 23.59 -5.41
C THR A 32 2.65 23.30 -3.92
N ILE A 33 3.10 22.12 -3.45
CA ILE A 33 3.11 21.79 -2.02
C ILE A 33 4.07 22.73 -1.26
N PHE A 34 5.27 22.96 -1.80
CA PHE A 34 6.26 23.87 -1.23
C PHE A 34 5.69 25.28 -1.06
N TYR A 35 5.03 25.82 -2.09
CA TYR A 35 4.36 27.11 -2.04
C TYR A 35 3.23 27.13 -1.00
N GLN A 36 2.40 26.08 -0.95
CA GLN A 36 1.35 25.96 0.06
C GLN A 36 1.92 26.06 1.49
N TYR A 37 3.03 25.37 1.78
CA TYR A 37 3.69 25.44 3.09
C TYR A 37 4.32 26.80 3.37
N LEU A 38 4.82 27.50 2.34
CA LEU A 38 5.41 28.84 2.48
C LEU A 38 4.35 29.86 2.93
N PHE A 39 3.18 29.85 2.29
CA PHE A 39 2.06 30.78 2.55
C PHE A 39 1.13 30.36 3.69
N THR A 40 1.28 29.16 4.22
CA THR A 40 0.54 28.74 5.42
C THR A 40 1.01 29.59 6.62
N LEU A 41 0.16 30.54 7.02
CA LEU A 41 0.26 31.38 8.22
C LEU A 41 -0.12 30.54 9.44
N ILE A 42 0.81 29.75 9.96
CA ILE A 42 0.64 29.10 11.26
C ILE A 42 1.82 29.52 12.14
N ASN A 43 1.47 30.17 13.25
CA ASN A 43 2.34 30.80 14.26
C ASN A 43 3.27 29.84 15.03
N GLU A 44 3.65 28.68 14.50
CA GLU A 44 4.54 27.75 15.21
C GLU A 44 5.68 27.21 14.33
N VAL A 45 6.89 27.67 14.65
CA VAL A 45 8.09 27.77 13.80
C VAL A 45 8.77 26.43 13.47
N ASN A 46 8.49 25.32 14.17
CA ASN A 46 9.36 24.14 14.12
C ASN A 46 9.08 23.16 12.95
N ASP A 47 7.87 22.61 12.81
CA ASP A 47 7.61 21.52 11.84
C ASP A 47 7.57 22.02 10.39
N LYS A 48 7.19 23.29 10.18
CA LYS A 48 7.16 23.95 8.87
C LYS A 48 8.56 24.02 8.25
N ARG A 49 9.58 24.30 9.06
CA ARG A 49 10.97 24.42 8.60
C ARG A 49 11.50 23.09 8.08
N GLU A 50 11.22 22.00 8.79
CA GLU A 50 11.66 20.67 8.42
C GLU A 50 10.93 20.18 7.15
N PHE A 51 9.61 20.38 7.05
CA PHE A 51 8.88 20.06 5.81
C PHE A 51 9.38 20.85 4.59
N LEU A 52 9.62 22.16 4.74
CA LEU A 52 10.18 22.98 3.66
C LEU A 52 11.60 22.54 3.29
N PHE A 53 12.41 22.11 4.27
CA PHE A 53 13.75 21.60 4.02
C PHE A 53 13.73 20.30 3.21
N ILE A 54 12.86 19.35 3.58
CA ILE A 54 12.69 18.08 2.85
C ILE A 54 12.23 18.35 1.41
N LEU A 55 11.16 19.12 1.25
CA LEU A 55 10.61 19.47 -0.07
C LEU A 55 11.60 20.27 -0.92
N GLY A 56 12.39 21.15 -0.29
CA GLY A 56 13.42 21.93 -0.97
C GLY A 56 14.55 21.06 -1.53
N ILE A 57 15.04 20.09 -0.75
CA ILE A 57 16.04 19.12 -1.22
C ILE A 57 15.49 18.27 -2.36
N GLU A 58 14.27 17.75 -2.20
CA GLU A 58 13.63 16.91 -3.22
C GLU A 58 13.45 17.69 -4.53
N PHE A 59 12.94 18.91 -4.45
CA PHE A 59 12.78 19.80 -5.60
C PHE A 59 14.11 20.10 -6.29
N PHE A 60 15.14 20.46 -5.51
CA PHE A 60 16.47 20.76 -6.05
C PHE A 60 17.06 19.57 -6.82
N LEU A 61 16.98 18.36 -6.25
CA LEU A 61 17.50 17.16 -6.89
C LEU A 61 16.74 16.79 -8.17
N ILE A 62 15.42 16.97 -8.22
CA ILE A 62 14.62 16.72 -9.43
C ILE A 62 14.96 17.73 -10.53
N ILE A 63 15.08 19.02 -10.20
CA ILE A 63 15.48 20.05 -11.17
C ILE A 63 16.89 19.76 -11.70
N LEU A 64 17.83 19.41 -10.83
CA LEU A 64 19.17 19.01 -11.23
C LEU A 64 19.14 17.78 -12.15
N GLY A 65 18.33 16.78 -11.82
CA GLY A 65 18.13 15.60 -12.66
C GLY A 65 17.55 15.93 -14.03
N LEU A 66 16.57 16.84 -14.10
CA LEU A 66 16.02 17.31 -15.38
C LEU A 66 17.06 18.05 -16.23
N MET A 67 17.90 18.91 -15.62
CA MET A 67 18.92 19.68 -16.33
C MET A 67 20.04 18.82 -16.92
N LEU A 68 20.43 17.74 -16.22
CA LEU A 68 21.49 16.82 -16.66
C LEU A 68 21.04 15.83 -17.72
N GLY A 69 19.74 15.76 -18.02
CA GLY A 69 19.16 14.84 -18.99
C GLY A 69 19.15 13.38 -18.54
N TYR A 70 18.52 12.50 -19.32
CA TYR A 70 18.17 11.13 -18.91
C TYR A 70 19.33 10.29 -18.37
N TYR A 71 20.49 10.29 -19.05
CA TYR A 71 21.59 9.35 -18.77
C TYR A 71 22.20 9.51 -17.37
N VAL A 72 22.26 10.75 -16.87
CA VAL A 72 22.84 11.06 -15.56
C VAL A 72 21.74 11.47 -14.57
N GLY A 73 20.75 12.23 -15.05
CA GLY A 73 19.68 12.79 -14.26
C GLY A 73 18.76 11.77 -13.60
N ILE A 74 18.63 10.57 -14.18
CA ILE A 74 17.80 9.50 -13.59
C ILE A 74 18.25 9.13 -12.18
N TYR A 75 19.54 9.10 -11.91
CA TYR A 75 20.08 8.76 -10.59
C TYR A 75 19.76 9.85 -9.55
N PHE A 76 19.81 11.13 -9.95
CA PHE A 76 19.43 12.25 -9.10
C PHE A 76 17.94 12.23 -8.77
N CYS A 77 17.08 11.96 -9.76
CA CYS A 77 15.64 11.84 -9.52
C CYS A 77 15.30 10.65 -8.60
N ILE A 78 15.92 9.49 -8.81
CA ILE A 78 15.73 8.32 -7.92
C ILE A 78 16.17 8.67 -6.49
N ALA A 79 17.33 9.31 -6.33
CA ALA A 79 17.80 9.77 -5.03
C ALA A 79 16.81 10.76 -4.39
N ALA A 80 16.25 11.69 -5.17
CA ALA A 80 15.25 12.64 -4.69
C ALA A 80 14.02 11.93 -4.10
N TYR A 81 13.44 10.98 -4.83
CA TYR A 81 12.25 10.24 -4.35
C TYR A 81 12.54 9.38 -3.13
N ILE A 82 13.71 8.72 -3.09
CA ILE A 82 14.12 7.94 -1.92
C ILE A 82 14.31 8.86 -0.71
N ILE A 83 14.98 10.00 -0.88
CA ILE A 83 15.19 10.99 0.18
C ILE A 83 13.84 11.55 0.65
N GLY A 84 12.94 11.93 -0.26
CA GLY A 84 11.61 12.44 0.09
C GLY A 84 10.78 11.42 0.89
N LEU A 85 10.91 10.13 0.57
CA LEU A 85 10.22 9.06 1.30
C LEU A 85 10.84 8.79 2.68
N ILE A 86 12.17 8.75 2.78
CA ILE A 86 12.89 8.28 3.97
C ILE A 86 13.17 9.39 4.98
N LEU A 87 13.49 10.60 4.52
CA LEU A 87 13.90 11.72 5.39
C LEU A 87 12.86 12.11 6.45
N PRO A 88 11.53 12.07 6.18
CA PRO A 88 10.52 12.30 7.22
C PRO A 88 10.57 11.28 8.37
N ILE A 89 11.01 10.05 8.12
CA ILE A 89 11.18 9.01 9.16
C ILE A 89 12.30 9.38 10.12
N PHE A 90 13.44 9.84 9.59
CA PHE A 90 14.57 10.26 10.43
C PHE A 90 14.26 11.52 11.24
N LEU A 91 13.40 12.40 10.73
CA LEU A 91 12.99 13.62 11.41
C LEU A 91 11.71 13.42 12.24
N TRP A 92 11.29 12.18 12.48
CA TRP A 92 10.02 11.86 13.15
C TRP A 92 9.82 12.61 14.46
N GLU A 93 10.87 12.77 15.27
CA GLU A 93 10.83 13.44 16.58
C GLU A 93 10.41 14.91 16.50
N LYS A 94 10.70 15.56 15.37
CA LYS A 94 10.40 16.97 15.14
C LYS A 94 8.96 17.24 14.73
N PHE A 95 8.17 16.21 14.43
CA PHE A 95 6.76 16.36 14.06
C PHE A 95 5.84 16.19 15.27
N LYS A 96 4.98 17.17 15.53
CA LYS A 96 4.01 17.11 16.64
C LYS A 96 2.76 16.32 16.24
N SER A 97 2.33 15.38 17.09
CA SER A 97 1.14 14.54 16.87
C SER A 97 -0.18 15.33 16.85
N GLU A 98 -0.25 16.42 17.60
CA GLU A 98 -1.44 17.27 17.74
C GLU A 98 -1.80 18.04 16.47
N ARG A 99 -0.86 18.15 15.52
CA ARG A 99 -1.04 18.90 14.28
C ARG A 99 -1.60 18.08 13.12
N VAL A 100 -1.65 16.75 13.29
CA VAL A 100 -2.18 15.85 12.26
C VAL A 100 -3.66 15.60 12.53
N ASN A 101 -4.51 15.95 11.57
CA ASN A 101 -5.90 15.49 11.58
C ASN A 101 -5.92 14.00 11.23
N PHE A 102 -5.77 13.17 12.25
CA PHE A 102 -5.69 11.71 12.10
C PHE A 102 -6.91 11.10 11.39
N PRO A 103 -8.17 11.44 11.73
CA PRO A 103 -9.33 10.93 10.97
C PRO A 103 -9.22 11.24 9.48
N HIS A 104 -8.83 12.46 9.13
CA HIS A 104 -8.70 12.86 7.74
C HIS A 104 -7.51 12.18 7.03
N LEU A 105 -6.42 11.93 7.75
CA LEU A 105 -5.30 11.15 7.21
C LEU A 105 -5.74 9.72 6.86
N VAL A 106 -6.43 9.04 7.78
CA VAL A 106 -6.97 7.68 7.58
C VAL A 106 -7.86 7.65 6.35
N GLU A 107 -8.80 8.59 6.23
CA GLU A 107 -9.68 8.72 5.08
C GLU A 107 -8.90 8.82 3.77
N ARG A 108 -7.92 9.73 3.68
CA ARG A 108 -7.13 9.94 2.46
C ARG A 108 -6.33 8.69 2.06
N VAL A 109 -5.63 8.06 3.01
CA VAL A 109 -4.84 6.86 2.69
C VAL A 109 -5.74 5.67 2.35
N SER A 110 -6.94 5.59 2.91
CA SER A 110 -7.91 4.57 2.57
C SER A 110 -8.51 4.74 1.18
N LEU A 111 -8.80 5.97 0.77
CA LEU A 111 -9.22 6.24 -0.60
C LEU A 111 -8.16 5.80 -1.63
N ILE A 112 -6.87 6.05 -1.35
CA ILE A 112 -5.78 5.59 -2.24
C ILE A 112 -5.77 4.06 -2.34
N VAL A 113 -5.92 3.34 -1.23
CA VAL A 113 -5.99 1.87 -1.24
C VAL A 113 -7.21 1.36 -2.02
N ILE A 114 -8.37 1.98 -1.84
CA ILE A 114 -9.60 1.62 -2.58
C ILE A 114 -9.41 1.82 -4.08
N ILE A 115 -8.79 2.93 -4.51
CA ILE A 115 -8.46 3.18 -5.92
C ILE A 115 -7.52 2.09 -6.46
N ALA A 116 -6.49 1.72 -5.70
CA ALA A 116 -5.57 0.64 -6.10
C ALA A 116 -6.29 -0.70 -6.26
N PHE A 117 -7.22 -1.04 -5.37
CA PHE A 117 -8.08 -2.23 -5.54
C PHE A 117 -8.95 -2.13 -6.80
N GLY A 118 -9.52 -0.95 -7.07
CA GLY A 118 -10.29 -0.69 -8.30
C GLY A 118 -9.47 -0.97 -9.55
N GLU A 119 -8.21 -0.54 -9.58
CA GLU A 119 -7.28 -0.81 -10.69
C GLU A 119 -7.04 -2.31 -10.90
N VAL A 120 -6.81 -3.07 -9.81
CA VAL A 120 -6.64 -4.53 -9.92
C VAL A 120 -7.91 -5.21 -10.43
N ILE A 121 -9.09 -4.78 -9.99
CA ILE A 121 -10.37 -5.32 -10.46
C ILE A 121 -10.55 -5.09 -11.96
N VAL A 122 -10.27 -3.87 -12.45
CA VAL A 122 -10.35 -3.53 -13.88
C VAL A 122 -9.39 -4.39 -14.70
N ASN A 123 -8.15 -4.57 -14.23
CA ASN A 123 -7.18 -5.43 -14.90
C ASN A 123 -7.61 -6.91 -14.90
N LEU A 124 -8.15 -7.40 -13.79
CA LEU A 124 -8.64 -8.77 -13.68
C LEU A 124 -9.87 -9.01 -14.57
N ALA A 125 -10.70 -7.98 -14.79
CA ALA A 125 -11.90 -8.07 -15.61
C ALA A 125 -11.61 -8.63 -17.02
N ASN A 126 -10.46 -8.27 -17.57
CA ASN A 126 -10.01 -8.72 -18.89
C ASN A 126 -9.78 -10.25 -18.98
N TYR A 127 -9.63 -10.94 -17.85
CA TYR A 127 -9.34 -12.38 -17.80
C TYR A 127 -10.55 -13.28 -17.57
N PHE A 128 -11.73 -12.74 -17.23
CA PHE A 128 -12.94 -13.57 -17.00
C PHE A 128 -13.48 -14.25 -18.26
N ASN A 129 -13.07 -13.81 -19.45
CA ASN A 129 -13.39 -14.50 -20.70
C ASN A 129 -12.59 -15.79 -20.90
N SER A 130 -11.55 -16.04 -20.09
CA SER A 130 -10.77 -17.27 -20.13
C SER A 130 -11.45 -18.38 -19.32
N LYS A 131 -11.59 -19.60 -19.87
CA LYS A 131 -12.16 -20.78 -19.19
C LYS A 131 -11.22 -21.37 -18.11
N THR A 132 -10.56 -20.53 -17.32
CA THR A 132 -9.61 -20.98 -16.30
C THR A 132 -10.24 -20.83 -14.90
N PRO A 133 -10.47 -21.93 -14.17
CA PRO A 133 -10.95 -21.89 -12.78
C PRO A 133 -10.08 -21.02 -11.86
N LEU A 134 -8.80 -20.89 -12.23
CA LEU A 134 -7.77 -20.17 -11.50
C LEU A 134 -8.04 -18.65 -11.40
N MET A 135 -8.66 -18.04 -12.43
CA MET A 135 -9.00 -16.62 -12.39
C MET A 135 -10.12 -16.30 -11.41
N TYR A 136 -11.09 -17.21 -11.25
CA TYR A 136 -12.11 -17.08 -10.21
C TYR A 136 -11.53 -17.17 -8.81
N ALA A 137 -10.53 -18.04 -8.59
CA ALA A 137 -9.80 -18.12 -7.33
C ALA A 137 -9.00 -16.84 -7.03
N ALA A 138 -8.33 -16.26 -8.03
CA ALA A 138 -7.63 -14.98 -7.90
C ALA A 138 -8.58 -13.81 -7.59
N PHE A 139 -9.77 -13.80 -8.20
CA PHE A 139 -10.81 -12.81 -7.88
C PHE A 139 -11.33 -12.95 -6.46
N LEU A 140 -11.63 -14.18 -6.02
CA LEU A 140 -12.07 -14.42 -4.65
C LEU A 140 -11.00 -13.99 -3.64
N LEU A 141 -9.73 -14.24 -3.94
CA LEU A 141 -8.59 -13.77 -3.14
C LEU A 141 -8.60 -12.24 -2.99
N LEU A 142 -8.81 -11.53 -4.09
CA LEU A 142 -8.86 -10.08 -4.13
C LEU A 142 -10.02 -9.53 -3.32
N VAL A 143 -11.21 -10.14 -3.43
CA VAL A 143 -12.40 -9.77 -2.64
C VAL A 143 -12.15 -9.97 -1.15
N LEU A 144 -11.54 -11.08 -0.74
CA LEU A 144 -11.19 -11.34 0.67
C LEU A 144 -10.15 -10.34 1.19
N MET A 145 -9.15 -9.99 0.38
CA MET A 145 -8.19 -8.93 0.72
C MET A 145 -8.93 -7.61 0.94
N PHE A 146 -9.75 -7.18 -0.02
CA PHE A 146 -10.53 -5.95 0.09
C PHE A 146 -11.44 -5.94 1.33
N ALA A 147 -12.17 -7.02 1.59
CA ALA A 147 -13.04 -7.13 2.76
C ALA A 147 -12.26 -7.01 4.08
N SER A 148 -11.09 -7.66 4.18
CA SER A 148 -10.23 -7.55 5.35
C SER A 148 -9.69 -6.14 5.55
N TYR A 149 -9.39 -5.42 4.46
CA TYR A 149 -8.97 -4.02 4.52
C TYR A 149 -10.08 -3.10 5.02
N VAL A 150 -11.28 -3.19 4.42
CA VAL A 150 -12.42 -2.35 4.81
C VAL A 150 -12.77 -2.58 6.27
N LEU A 151 -12.75 -3.83 6.73
CA LEU A 151 -12.98 -4.16 8.13
C LEU A 151 -11.95 -3.48 9.05
N LEU A 152 -10.66 -3.55 8.69
CA LEU A 152 -9.60 -2.90 9.44
C LEU A 152 -9.77 -1.38 9.48
N SER A 153 -9.87 -0.76 8.29
CA SER A 153 -9.89 0.69 8.15
C SER A 153 -11.14 1.30 8.80
N ASP A 154 -12.34 0.83 8.47
CA ASP A 154 -13.59 1.45 8.92
C ASP A 154 -13.95 1.09 10.37
N LYS A 155 -13.77 -0.18 10.77
CA LYS A 155 -14.30 -0.67 12.06
C LYS A 155 -13.26 -0.74 13.17
N ILE A 156 -12.04 -1.18 12.84
CA ILE A 156 -11.02 -1.51 13.84
C ILE A 156 -10.16 -0.29 14.22
N ILE A 157 -9.76 0.53 13.24
CA ILE A 157 -8.93 1.72 13.51
C ILE A 157 -9.72 2.74 14.36
N ASN A 158 -9.06 3.25 15.40
CA ASN A 158 -9.61 4.33 16.20
C ASN A 158 -9.36 5.68 15.51
N HIS A 159 -10.37 6.20 14.82
CA HIS A 159 -10.28 7.45 14.08
C HIS A 159 -10.08 8.68 14.99
N HIS A 160 -10.45 8.61 16.28
CA HIS A 160 -10.39 9.75 17.20
C HIS A 160 -9.07 9.85 17.99
N GLN A 161 -8.06 9.07 17.63
CA GLN A 161 -6.78 9.10 18.33
C GLN A 161 -5.86 10.23 17.84
N ILE A 162 -5.00 10.72 18.73
CA ILE A 162 -3.98 11.72 18.41
C ILE A 162 -2.68 10.98 18.13
N SER A 163 -2.23 11.00 16.87
CA SER A 163 -0.97 10.39 16.46
C SER A 163 -0.36 11.13 15.27
N ARG A 164 0.97 11.02 15.14
CA ARG A 164 1.71 11.53 13.98
C ARG A 164 1.35 10.79 12.69
N GLY A 165 0.77 9.59 12.77
CA GLY A 165 0.17 8.88 11.63
C GLY A 165 1.14 8.32 10.59
N PHE A 166 2.45 8.47 10.76
CA PHE A 166 3.43 7.93 9.81
C PHE A 166 3.46 6.38 9.75
N VAL A 167 3.33 5.62 10.85
CA VAL A 167 3.25 4.14 10.75
C VAL A 167 2.05 3.75 9.89
N LEU A 168 0.94 4.49 10.03
CA LEU A 168 -0.26 4.34 9.19
C LEU A 168 0.05 4.68 7.73
N MET A 169 0.76 5.78 7.47
CA MET A 169 1.12 6.20 6.11
C MET A 169 2.01 5.16 5.41
N TYR A 170 3.09 4.71 6.05
CA TYR A 170 4.04 3.77 5.44
C TYR A 170 3.47 2.36 5.29
N SER A 171 2.69 1.88 6.25
CA SER A 171 1.98 0.60 6.09
C SER A 171 0.96 0.65 4.96
N HIS A 172 0.27 1.79 4.75
CA HIS A 172 -0.66 1.96 3.64
C HIS A 172 0.06 2.01 2.30
N ILE A 173 1.24 2.62 2.21
CA ILE A 173 2.09 2.52 1.02
C ILE A 173 2.43 1.06 0.73
N ALA A 174 2.82 0.27 1.74
CA ALA A 174 3.09 -1.15 1.58
C ALA A 174 1.84 -1.95 1.16
N ILE A 175 0.65 -1.61 1.67
CA ILE A 175 -0.63 -2.18 1.22
C ILE A 175 -0.86 -1.88 -0.26
N VAL A 176 -0.71 -0.62 -0.69
CA VAL A 176 -0.89 -0.24 -2.11
C VAL A 176 0.08 -0.99 -3.01
N ILE A 177 1.36 -1.07 -2.64
CA ILE A 177 2.37 -1.82 -3.39
C ILE A 177 1.96 -3.29 -3.51
N SER A 178 1.55 -3.93 -2.41
CA SER A 178 1.10 -5.32 -2.40
C SER A 178 -0.14 -5.53 -3.28
N VAL A 179 -1.13 -4.64 -3.19
CA VAL A 179 -2.35 -4.72 -4.02
C VAL A 179 -1.99 -4.57 -5.51
N LEU A 180 -1.13 -3.62 -5.88
CA LEU A 180 -0.69 -3.46 -7.26
C LEU A 180 0.16 -4.65 -7.74
N LEU A 181 0.96 -5.27 -6.86
CA LEU A 181 1.73 -6.48 -7.18
C LEU A 181 0.84 -7.67 -7.53
N MET A 182 -0.38 -7.74 -6.98
CA MET A 182 -1.39 -8.74 -7.37
C MET A 182 -1.75 -8.65 -8.87
N THR A 183 -1.66 -7.46 -9.49
CA THR A 183 -1.84 -7.32 -10.95
C THR A 183 -0.74 -8.06 -11.69
N VAL A 184 0.51 -7.96 -11.22
CA VAL A 184 1.65 -8.68 -11.80
C VAL A 184 1.50 -10.19 -11.58
N ASP A 185 1.06 -10.61 -10.39
CA ASP A 185 0.78 -12.02 -10.09
C ASP A 185 -0.23 -12.61 -11.07
N THR A 186 -1.35 -11.93 -11.30
CA THR A 186 -2.42 -12.40 -12.22
C THR A 186 -1.98 -12.38 -13.69
N LEU A 187 -1.19 -11.39 -14.11
CA LEU A 187 -0.56 -11.33 -15.42
C LEU A 187 0.35 -12.55 -15.67
N TYR A 188 1.22 -12.86 -14.72
CA TYR A 188 2.16 -13.99 -14.83
C TYR A 188 1.49 -15.33 -14.66
N LEU A 189 0.43 -15.42 -13.86
CA LEU A 189 -0.38 -16.64 -13.72
C LEU A 189 -1.02 -17.06 -15.05
N ASN A 190 -1.36 -16.10 -15.90
CA ASN A 190 -1.90 -16.37 -17.24
C ASN A 190 -0.79 -16.63 -18.29
N ASN A 191 0.47 -16.39 -17.97
CA ASN A 191 1.58 -16.54 -18.90
C ASN A 191 2.33 -17.88 -18.66
N LYS A 192 2.18 -18.81 -19.61
CA LYS A 192 2.78 -20.16 -19.53
C LYS A 192 4.31 -20.18 -19.57
N ASN A 193 4.95 -19.08 -19.95
CA ASN A 193 6.40 -18.99 -20.12
C ASN A 193 7.15 -18.56 -18.85
N VAL A 194 6.43 -18.25 -17.76
CA VAL A 194 7.05 -17.80 -16.51
C VAL A 194 7.42 -19.00 -15.64
N ASP A 195 8.58 -18.96 -15.00
CA ASP A 195 8.98 -19.99 -14.05
C ASP A 195 7.99 -20.05 -12.88
N HIS A 196 7.37 -21.22 -12.70
CA HIS A 196 6.43 -21.51 -11.63
C HIS A 196 7.07 -21.27 -10.26
N LYS A 197 8.39 -21.51 -10.08
CA LYS A 197 9.05 -21.25 -8.79
C LYS A 197 9.03 -19.77 -8.42
N PHE A 198 9.37 -18.93 -9.38
CA PHE A 198 9.35 -17.49 -9.23
C PHE A 198 7.92 -16.98 -9.00
N LEU A 199 6.95 -17.45 -9.78
CA LEU A 199 5.55 -17.04 -9.67
C LEU A 199 4.96 -17.32 -8.28
N TYR A 200 5.07 -18.55 -7.77
CA TYR A 200 4.55 -18.87 -6.43
C TYR A 200 5.28 -18.10 -5.33
N GLY A 201 6.58 -17.84 -5.47
CA GLY A 201 7.34 -16.99 -4.55
C GLY A 201 6.82 -15.55 -4.56
N LEU A 202 6.50 -15.00 -5.73
CA LEU A 202 5.93 -13.67 -5.90
C LEU A 202 4.57 -13.56 -5.20
N ILE A 203 3.65 -14.49 -5.46
CA ILE A 203 2.31 -14.52 -4.84
C ILE A 203 2.40 -14.63 -3.31
N ILE A 204 3.26 -15.51 -2.78
CA ILE A 204 3.46 -15.64 -1.33
C ILE A 204 4.01 -14.32 -0.77
N GLY A 205 4.98 -13.69 -1.45
CA GLY A 205 5.52 -12.39 -1.07
C GLY A 205 4.47 -11.29 -1.07
N THR A 206 3.63 -11.23 -2.10
CA THR A 206 2.51 -10.28 -2.23
C THR A 206 1.57 -10.41 -1.04
N VAL A 207 1.09 -11.62 -0.76
CA VAL A 207 0.15 -11.88 0.33
C VAL A 207 0.80 -11.65 1.70
N ALA A 208 2.08 -12.03 1.88
CA ALA A 208 2.83 -11.78 3.11
C ALA A 208 2.91 -10.28 3.40
N LEU A 209 3.34 -9.49 2.40
CA LEU A 209 3.47 -8.04 2.52
C LEU A 209 2.14 -7.38 2.85
N TYR A 210 1.05 -7.85 2.24
CA TYR A 210 -0.30 -7.37 2.52
C TYR A 210 -0.69 -7.53 3.99
N TYR A 211 -0.70 -8.77 4.48
CA TYR A 211 -1.18 -9.07 5.83
C TYR A 211 -0.22 -8.58 6.89
N PHE A 212 1.08 -8.60 6.64
CA PHE A 212 2.06 -7.96 7.52
C PHE A 212 1.74 -6.48 7.71
N SER A 213 1.42 -5.77 6.62
CA SER A 213 1.06 -4.35 6.68
C SER A 213 -0.26 -4.10 7.43
N LEU A 214 -1.24 -5.01 7.32
CA LEU A 214 -2.46 -4.96 8.12
C LEU A 214 -2.19 -5.17 9.62
N ILE A 215 -1.29 -6.09 9.99
CA ILE A 215 -0.88 -6.33 11.38
C ILE A 215 -0.18 -5.09 11.95
N VAL A 216 0.75 -4.50 11.20
CA VAL A 216 1.45 -3.26 11.62
C VAL A 216 0.44 -2.13 11.90
N ASN A 217 -0.65 -2.06 11.14
CA ASN A 217 -1.71 -1.08 11.36
C ASN A 217 -2.52 -1.27 12.64
N GLN A 218 -2.40 -2.42 13.31
CA GLN A 218 -3.11 -2.66 14.57
C GLN A 218 -2.63 -1.78 15.73
N VAL A 219 -1.46 -1.15 15.59
CA VAL A 219 -0.98 -0.11 16.53
C VAL A 219 -2.05 0.99 16.72
N TYR A 220 -2.88 1.22 15.71
CA TYR A 220 -3.95 2.23 15.69
C TYR A 220 -5.34 1.68 16.02
N SER A 221 -5.47 0.40 16.38
CA SER A 221 -6.74 -0.23 16.70
C SER A 221 -7.33 0.29 18.02
N LYS A 222 -8.66 0.33 18.10
CA LYS A 222 -9.39 0.51 19.38
C LYS A 222 -8.90 -0.51 20.40
N LYS A 223 -8.74 -0.11 21.67
CA LYS A 223 -8.21 -0.97 22.75
C LYS A 223 -8.93 -2.33 22.90
N VAL A 224 -10.23 -2.37 22.57
CA VAL A 224 -11.06 -3.59 22.63
C VAL A 224 -10.78 -4.55 21.47
N CYS A 225 -10.23 -4.05 20.36
CA CYS A 225 -9.91 -4.80 19.13
C CYS A 225 -8.39 -4.89 18.90
N GLN A 226 -7.59 -4.69 19.94
CA GLN A 226 -6.14 -4.88 19.86
C GLN A 226 -5.84 -6.36 19.99
N PHE A 227 -5.10 -6.89 19.02
CA PHE A 227 -4.69 -8.29 19.02
C PHE A 227 -3.86 -8.60 20.25
N LYS A 228 -4.19 -9.70 20.93
CA LYS A 228 -3.26 -10.29 21.87
C LYS A 228 -2.10 -10.88 21.08
N LYS A 229 -0.87 -10.85 21.64
CA LYS A 229 0.32 -11.43 21.00
C LYS A 229 0.09 -12.87 20.52
N ILE A 230 -0.75 -13.63 21.23
CA ILE A 230 -1.14 -15.00 20.88
C ILE A 230 -1.92 -15.05 19.57
N GLU A 231 -2.86 -14.13 19.34
CA GLU A 231 -3.67 -14.08 18.12
C GLU A 231 -2.82 -13.69 16.90
N ALA A 232 -1.86 -12.78 17.08
CA ALA A 232 -0.86 -12.46 16.06
C ALA A 232 0.05 -13.66 15.73
N ILE A 233 0.47 -14.42 16.73
CA ILE A 233 1.25 -15.65 16.53
C ILE A 233 0.41 -16.71 15.79
N THR A 234 -0.86 -16.91 16.15
CA THR A 234 -1.73 -17.85 15.43
C THR A 234 -1.96 -17.44 13.99
N LEU A 235 -2.04 -16.14 13.71
CA LEU A 235 -2.15 -15.61 12.35
C LEU A 235 -0.89 -15.94 11.53
N LEU A 236 0.27 -15.76 12.15
CA LEU A 236 1.58 -15.99 11.54
C LEU A 236 1.82 -17.49 11.29
N THR A 237 1.41 -18.36 12.21
CA THR A 237 1.50 -19.82 12.03
C THR A 237 0.57 -20.31 10.92
N ILE A 238 -0.67 -19.83 10.85
CA ILE A 238 -1.61 -20.13 9.74
C ILE A 238 -1.00 -19.67 8.41
N PHE A 239 -0.42 -18.47 8.35
CA PHE A 239 0.24 -17.97 7.15
C PHE A 239 1.42 -18.84 6.70
N ILE A 240 2.30 -19.25 7.64
CA ILE A 240 3.45 -20.12 7.36
C ILE A 240 2.99 -21.49 6.85
N ILE A 241 1.98 -22.08 7.47
CA ILE A 241 1.44 -23.38 7.04
C ILE A 241 0.85 -23.27 5.63
N GLY A 242 0.18 -22.16 5.30
CA GLY A 242 -0.38 -21.94 3.96
C GLY A 242 0.67 -21.74 2.89
N ALA A 243 1.71 -20.98 3.20
CA ALA A 243 2.87 -20.82 2.32
C ALA A 243 3.58 -22.16 2.08
N LEU A 244 3.73 -22.99 3.12
CA LEU A 244 4.32 -24.33 3.01
C LEU A 244 3.47 -25.26 2.14
N ILE A 245 2.15 -25.27 2.32
CA ILE A 245 1.25 -26.11 1.52
C ILE A 245 1.27 -25.70 0.05
N LEU A 246 1.19 -24.40 -0.25
CA LEU A 246 1.37 -23.86 -1.60
C LEU A 246 2.70 -24.30 -2.23
N TRP A 247 3.78 -24.21 -1.46
CA TRP A 247 5.12 -24.56 -1.92
C TRP A 247 5.24 -26.05 -2.24
N LEU A 248 4.60 -26.92 -1.45
CA LEU A 248 4.57 -28.37 -1.66
C LEU A 248 3.68 -28.78 -2.84
N VAL A 249 2.57 -28.07 -3.05
CA VAL A 249 1.56 -28.36 -4.08
C VAL A 249 1.93 -27.77 -5.45
N LYS A 250 3.03 -27.02 -5.52
CA LYS A 250 3.60 -26.40 -6.73
C LYS A 250 3.69 -27.28 -7.98
N ASN A 251 3.79 -28.60 -7.83
CA ASN A 251 3.89 -29.55 -8.95
C ASN A 251 2.53 -30.13 -9.41
N SER A 252 1.43 -29.90 -8.69
CA SER A 252 0.09 -30.32 -9.12
C SER A 252 -0.74 -29.12 -9.57
N ASN A 253 -1.19 -29.16 -10.84
CA ASN A 253 -1.79 -28.03 -11.55
C ASN A 253 -3.10 -27.45 -10.97
N PHE A 254 -3.64 -27.99 -9.88
CA PHE A 254 -5.02 -27.68 -9.46
C PHE A 254 -5.28 -27.52 -7.97
N VAL A 255 -4.36 -27.85 -7.07
CA VAL A 255 -4.69 -27.99 -5.62
C VAL A 255 -4.16 -26.84 -4.75
N GLY A 256 -3.28 -25.97 -5.27
CA GLY A 256 -2.60 -24.95 -4.46
C GLY A 256 -3.48 -23.77 -4.04
N TYR A 257 -4.49 -23.43 -4.84
CA TYR A 257 -5.29 -22.20 -4.66
C TYR A 257 -6.57 -22.38 -3.84
N ASP A 258 -7.23 -23.55 -3.90
CA ASP A 258 -8.38 -23.86 -3.03
C ASP A 258 -7.99 -23.83 -1.53
N LEU A 259 -6.73 -24.15 -1.22
CA LEU A 259 -6.20 -24.14 0.14
C LEU A 259 -5.83 -22.74 0.64
N LEU A 260 -5.37 -21.85 -0.24
CA LEU A 260 -5.18 -20.41 0.05
C LEU A 260 -6.50 -19.72 0.40
N ILE A 261 -7.59 -20.11 -0.28
CA ILE A 261 -8.94 -19.59 -0.06
C ILE A 261 -9.44 -20.03 1.32
N ASN A 262 -9.29 -21.31 1.68
CA ASN A 262 -9.71 -21.83 2.97
C ASN A 262 -8.93 -21.20 4.14
N MET A 263 -7.61 -21.07 4.05
CA MET A 263 -6.80 -20.47 5.12
C MET A 263 -7.08 -18.97 5.34
N LYS A 264 -7.49 -18.24 4.30
CA LYS A 264 -7.88 -16.84 4.42
C LYS A 264 -9.31 -16.66 4.93
N SER A 265 -10.20 -17.61 4.65
CA SER A 265 -11.55 -17.61 5.23
C SER A 265 -11.49 -17.73 6.76
N ASP A 266 -10.60 -18.57 7.30
CA ASP A 266 -10.37 -18.70 8.73
C ASP A 266 -9.72 -17.44 9.35
N LEU A 267 -8.84 -16.79 8.59
CA LEU A 267 -8.25 -15.51 8.96
C LEU A 267 -9.32 -14.42 9.08
N PHE A 268 -10.19 -14.31 8.07
CA PHE A 268 -11.33 -13.38 8.05
C PHE A 268 -12.35 -13.71 9.15
N LEU A 269 -12.63 -14.99 9.41
CA LEU A 269 -13.49 -15.46 10.49
C LEU A 269 -12.90 -15.13 11.87
N SER A 270 -11.58 -15.19 12.05
CA SER A 270 -10.89 -14.74 13.27
C SER A 270 -11.10 -13.23 13.51
N PHE A 271 -10.91 -12.39 12.48
CA PHE A 271 -11.23 -10.96 12.55
C PHE A 271 -12.74 -10.68 12.75
N SER A 272 -13.62 -11.54 12.25
CA SER A 272 -15.09 -11.46 12.44
C SER A 272 -15.54 -11.88 13.84
N ASN A 273 -14.92 -12.88 14.46
CA ASN A 273 -15.25 -13.34 15.80
C ASN A 273 -14.89 -12.30 16.88
N GLU A 274 -13.84 -11.50 16.65
CA GLU A 274 -13.54 -10.30 17.44
C GLU A 274 -14.71 -9.28 17.42
N LYS A 275 -15.42 -9.16 16.29
CA LYS A 275 -16.61 -8.30 16.15
C LYS A 275 -17.78 -8.79 17.00
N GLN A 276 -17.95 -10.10 17.17
CA GLN A 276 -19.00 -10.64 18.06
C GLN A 276 -18.73 -10.31 19.54
N LYS A 277 -17.46 -10.22 19.96
CA LYS A 277 -17.12 -9.70 21.30
C LYS A 277 -17.49 -8.23 21.44
N PHE A 278 -17.22 -7.40 20.43
CA PHE A 278 -17.54 -5.97 20.45
C PHE A 278 -19.06 -5.70 20.48
N PHE A 279 -19.84 -6.43 19.67
CA PHE A 279 -21.30 -6.30 19.65
C PHE A 279 -21.94 -6.72 20.99
N LYS A 280 -21.39 -7.75 21.67
CA LYS A 280 -21.85 -8.15 23.01
C LYS A 280 -21.52 -7.14 24.11
N LEU A 281 -20.43 -6.38 23.98
CA LEU A 281 -19.98 -5.38 24.96
C LEU A 281 -20.62 -4.00 24.78
N THR A 282 -21.27 -3.73 23.63
CA THR A 282 -21.95 -2.44 23.37
C THR A 282 -23.48 -2.52 23.63
N LEU A 283 -23.98 -3.72 23.95
CA LEU A 283 -25.38 -4.03 24.28
C LEU A 283 -25.59 -4.29 25.79
N LEU A 284 -24.56 -4.03 26.60
CA LEU A 284 -24.56 -4.00 28.07
C LEU A 284 -24.14 -2.60 28.51
#